data_AF-A0A165F8U3-F1
#
_entry.id   AF-A0A165F8U3-F1
#
_cell.length_a   1.000
_cell.length_b   1.000
_cell.length_c   1.000
_cell.angle_alpha   90.00
_cell.angle_beta   90.00
_cell.angle_gamma   90.00
#
_symmetry.space_group_name_H-M   'P 1'
#
loop_
_entity.id
_entity.type
_entity.pdbx_description
1 polymer ?
#
loop_
_entity_poly.entity_id
_entity_poly.type
_entity_poly.pdbx_seq_one_letter_code
_entity_poly.pdbx_strand_id
1 'polypeptide(L)'
;MSAPGVLVVFTEPGPNSNDDMDEYGTSGVRYTAADGAKPSWVDVILVPDADSIPSCSAAEGMTMDRRVYKLDYDSHPDASSAPEPGEFALFLGFTPPSVEEMIAWHEGEHFALLRAVPGWVRTRRFTLVHRSGKGSASAGQVMLLHEWASAASFSSDEFERMIGTPWRERVLKASRDLERRILNVYKVLS
;
A
#
# COMPACT_ATOMS: atom_id res chain seq x y z
N MET A 1 -18.43 10.78 -10.57
CA MET A 1 -17.36 10.10 -11.32
C MET A 1 -16.77 9.07 -10.37
N SER A 2 -16.57 7.82 -10.81
CA SER A 2 -15.99 6.77 -9.95
C SER A 2 -14.59 7.18 -9.50
N ALA A 3 -14.29 7.08 -8.21
CA ALA A 3 -12.95 7.29 -7.66
C ALA A 3 -12.36 5.95 -7.21
N PRO A 4 -11.80 5.12 -8.11
CA PRO A 4 -11.28 3.81 -7.73
C PRO A 4 -10.19 3.94 -6.67
N GLY A 5 -10.12 2.98 -5.78
CA GLY A 5 -9.18 3.02 -4.65
C GLY A 5 -9.10 1.70 -3.91
N VAL A 6 -8.63 1.79 -2.67
CA VAL A 6 -8.54 0.64 -1.77
C VAL A 6 -9.06 0.96 -0.38
N LEU A 7 -9.71 -0.01 0.24
CA LEU A 7 -9.88 -0.10 1.68
C LEU A 7 -8.77 -1.00 2.22
N VAL A 8 -7.92 -0.44 3.09
CA VAL A 8 -6.88 -1.15 3.80
C VAL A 8 -7.34 -1.42 5.23
N VAL A 9 -7.28 -2.68 5.66
CA VAL A 9 -7.68 -3.08 7.01
C VAL A 9 -6.53 -3.81 7.68
N PHE A 10 -6.06 -3.31 8.82
CA PHE A 10 -5.08 -4.01 9.66
C PHE A 10 -5.77 -4.69 10.82
N THR A 11 -5.54 -5.99 10.99
CA THR A 11 -6.30 -6.82 11.94
C THR A 11 -5.39 -7.66 12.85
N GLU A 12 -5.78 -7.73 14.12
CA GLU A 12 -5.19 -8.60 15.14
C GLU A 12 -6.25 -9.01 16.18
N PRO A 13 -6.44 -10.31 16.48
CA PRO A 13 -5.87 -11.46 15.76
C PRO A 13 -6.35 -11.50 14.30
N GLY A 14 -5.87 -12.48 13.52
CA GLY A 14 -6.27 -12.62 12.12
C GLY A 14 -7.78 -12.76 11.94
N PRO A 15 -8.26 -12.62 10.69
CA PRO A 15 -9.69 -12.67 10.36
C PRO A 15 -10.29 -14.02 10.75
N ASN A 16 -11.56 -13.99 11.18
CA ASN A 16 -12.28 -15.20 11.61
C ASN A 16 -12.50 -16.20 10.46
N SER A 17 -12.51 -15.71 9.22
CA SER A 17 -12.61 -16.50 7.99
C SER A 17 -11.62 -16.03 6.95
N ASN A 18 -11.08 -16.99 6.20
CA ASN A 18 -10.12 -16.75 5.12
C ASN A 18 -10.76 -16.14 3.87
N ASP A 19 -12.08 -16.20 3.77
CA ASP A 19 -12.86 -15.79 2.58
C ASP A 19 -13.60 -14.48 2.79
N ASP A 20 -13.66 -13.99 4.03
CA ASP A 20 -14.36 -12.74 4.34
C ASP A 20 -13.67 -11.56 3.66
N MET A 21 -14.43 -10.88 2.81
CA MET A 21 -14.10 -9.58 2.23
C MET A 21 -15.06 -8.53 2.79
N ASP A 22 -14.56 -7.31 2.96
CA ASP A 22 -15.39 -6.18 3.39
C ASP A 22 -16.51 -5.91 2.35
N GLU A 23 -17.70 -5.51 2.81
CA GLU A 23 -18.91 -5.37 2.00
C GLU A 23 -18.77 -4.37 0.83
N TYR A 24 -17.82 -3.45 0.92
CA TYR A 24 -17.53 -2.47 -0.12
C TYR A 24 -16.57 -2.98 -1.21
N GLY A 25 -15.96 -4.15 -1.00
CA GLY A 25 -14.93 -4.71 -1.87
C GLY A 25 -15.49 -5.40 -3.11
N THR A 26 -14.73 -5.35 -4.21
CA THR A 26 -14.98 -6.19 -5.40
C THR A 26 -13.97 -7.31 -5.57
N SER A 27 -12.78 -7.14 -5.01
CA SER A 27 -11.68 -8.11 -4.95
C SER A 27 -10.61 -7.56 -4.00
N GLY A 28 -9.58 -8.32 -3.70
CA GLY A 28 -8.51 -7.83 -2.84
C GLY A 28 -7.36 -8.79 -2.70
N VAL A 29 -6.39 -8.40 -1.88
CA VAL A 29 -5.29 -9.27 -1.49
C VAL A 29 -5.16 -9.21 0.02
N ARG A 30 -5.16 -10.38 0.64
CA ARG A 30 -4.86 -10.59 2.06
C ARG A 30 -3.39 -10.89 2.20
N TYR A 31 -2.77 -10.22 3.15
CA TYR A 31 -1.35 -10.34 3.46
C TYR A 31 -1.12 -10.76 4.90
N THR A 32 0.04 -11.37 5.12
CA THR A 32 0.62 -11.57 6.45
C THR A 32 1.91 -10.77 6.59
N ALA A 33 2.18 -10.29 7.80
CA ALA A 33 3.40 -9.54 8.10
C ALA A 33 4.64 -10.44 8.03
N ALA A 34 5.56 -10.12 7.11
CA ALA A 34 6.86 -10.76 6.99
C ALA A 34 7.95 -10.04 7.81
N ASP A 35 7.67 -8.83 8.27
CA ASP A 35 8.55 -8.02 9.12
C ASP A 35 8.37 -8.27 10.63
N GLY A 36 7.44 -9.15 11.01
CA GLY A 36 7.09 -9.43 12.41
C GLY A 36 6.29 -8.32 13.11
N ALA A 37 5.91 -7.25 12.41
CA ALA A 37 5.15 -6.15 12.98
C ALA A 37 3.67 -6.49 13.21
N LYS A 38 3.05 -5.80 14.16
CA LYS A 38 1.62 -5.91 14.49
C LYS A 38 0.87 -4.65 14.05
N PRO A 39 -0.40 -4.75 13.60
CA PRO A 39 -1.18 -5.99 13.38
C PRO A 39 -0.56 -6.89 12.29
N SER A 40 -0.61 -8.22 12.47
CA SER A 40 0.09 -9.14 11.56
C SER A 40 -0.66 -9.47 10.28
N TRP A 41 -1.90 -8.99 10.15
CA TRP A 41 -2.75 -9.18 8.98
C TRP A 41 -3.08 -7.83 8.35
N VAL A 42 -3.01 -7.78 7.03
CA VAL A 42 -3.34 -6.60 6.24
C VAL A 42 -4.17 -7.05 5.05
N ASP A 43 -5.37 -6.51 4.92
CA ASP A 43 -6.18 -6.68 3.72
C ASP A 43 -6.10 -5.39 2.91
N VAL A 44 -5.82 -5.52 1.61
CA VAL A 44 -5.90 -4.42 0.63
C VAL A 44 -7.01 -4.76 -0.34
N ILE A 45 -8.17 -4.16 -0.14
CA ILE A 45 -9.42 -4.48 -0.81
C ILE A 45 -9.69 -3.40 -1.86
N LEU A 46 -9.90 -3.79 -3.12
CA LEU A 46 -10.26 -2.88 -4.19
C LEU A 46 -11.70 -2.40 -4.02
N VAL A 47 -11.88 -1.07 -4.08
CA VAL A 47 -13.19 -0.43 -4.02
C VAL A 47 -13.44 0.38 -5.30
N PRO A 48 -14.61 0.27 -5.95
CA PRO A 48 -14.91 1.01 -7.19
C PRO A 48 -14.94 2.53 -7.00
N ASP A 49 -15.37 2.97 -5.82
CA ASP A 49 -15.52 4.38 -5.47
C ASP A 49 -15.14 4.64 -4.02
N ALA A 50 -13.88 5.02 -3.78
CA ALA A 50 -13.32 5.35 -2.48
C ALA A 50 -14.07 6.51 -1.80
N ASP A 51 -14.59 7.46 -2.58
CA ASP A 51 -15.33 8.61 -2.06
C ASP A 51 -16.72 8.19 -1.50
N SER A 52 -17.22 7.00 -1.88
CA SER A 52 -18.48 6.43 -1.38
C SER A 52 -18.34 5.66 -0.07
N ILE A 53 -17.12 5.30 0.33
CA ILE A 53 -16.89 4.53 1.55
C ILE A 53 -17.12 5.45 2.74
N PRO A 54 -18.05 5.14 3.65
CA PRO A 54 -18.34 6.03 4.76
C PRO A 54 -17.12 6.17 5.65
N SER A 55 -16.80 7.41 6.02
CA SER A 55 -15.91 7.64 7.16
C SER A 55 -16.64 7.12 8.39
N CYS A 56 -16.20 5.99 8.94
CA CYS A 56 -16.67 5.61 10.26
C CYS A 56 -16.11 6.66 11.22
N SER A 57 -16.99 7.36 11.95
CA SER A 57 -16.53 8.02 13.16
C SER A 57 -15.80 6.97 13.99
N ALA A 58 -14.78 7.36 14.76
CA ALA A 58 -14.20 6.50 15.77
C ALA A 58 -15.29 6.22 16.83
N ALA A 59 -16.34 5.49 16.48
CA ALA A 59 -17.30 4.95 17.39
C ALA A 59 -16.49 4.08 18.34
N GLU A 60 -16.56 4.43 19.62
CA GLU A 60 -15.95 3.69 20.70
C GLU A 60 -16.32 2.20 20.53
N GLY A 61 -15.38 1.40 20.01
CA GLY A 61 -15.63 -0.01 19.70
C GLY A 61 -14.96 -0.55 18.44
N MET A 62 -14.61 0.26 17.43
CA MET A 62 -13.83 -0.25 16.28
C MET A 62 -12.37 -0.50 16.68
N THR A 63 -12.02 -1.77 16.83
CA THR A 63 -10.66 -2.21 17.18
C THR A 63 -9.69 -2.21 16.01
N MET A 64 -10.19 -2.31 14.77
CA MET A 64 -9.37 -2.49 13.57
C MET A 64 -8.99 -1.15 12.93
N ASP A 65 -7.74 -1.03 12.49
CA ASP A 65 -7.26 0.13 11.73
C ASP A 65 -7.80 0.02 10.29
N ARG A 66 -8.73 0.91 9.92
CA ARG A 66 -9.32 0.97 8.58
C ARG A 66 -8.94 2.26 7.91
N ARG A 67 -8.45 2.17 6.67
CA ARG A 67 -7.95 3.31 5.90
C ARG A 67 -8.46 3.23 4.48
N VAL A 68 -9.08 4.30 4.00
CA VAL A 68 -9.55 4.39 2.62
C VAL A 68 -8.60 5.28 1.86
N TYR A 69 -8.09 4.77 0.75
CA TYR A 69 -7.22 5.50 -0.16
C TYR A 69 -7.80 5.52 -1.57
N LYS A 70 -7.58 6.62 -2.28
CA LYS A 70 -7.91 6.80 -3.70
C LYS A 70 -6.67 6.52 -4.55
N LEU A 71 -6.83 5.83 -5.67
CA LEU A 71 -5.74 5.52 -6.59
C LEU A 71 -5.33 6.77 -7.38
N ASP A 72 -4.04 7.11 -7.32
CA ASP A 72 -3.45 8.24 -8.06
C ASP A 72 -2.60 7.79 -9.25
N TYR A 73 -1.95 6.63 -9.11
CA TYR A 73 -1.05 6.07 -10.12
C TYR A 73 -1.03 4.56 -10.03
N ASP A 74 -1.10 3.89 -11.18
CA ASP A 74 -0.83 2.47 -11.35
C ASP A 74 0.19 2.30 -12.48
N SER A 75 1.19 1.45 -12.27
CA SER A 75 2.13 1.08 -13.32
C SER A 75 1.48 0.24 -14.43
N HIS A 76 0.33 -0.38 -14.16
CA HIS A 76 -0.49 -1.14 -15.11
C HIS A 76 -1.95 -0.67 -15.08
N PRO A 77 -2.27 0.52 -15.63
CA PRO A 77 -3.59 1.13 -15.52
C PRO A 77 -4.69 0.40 -16.32
N ASP A 78 -4.32 -0.45 -17.29
CA ASP A 78 -5.26 -1.29 -18.02
C ASP A 78 -5.47 -2.62 -17.27
N ALA A 79 -6.65 -2.76 -16.68
CA ALA A 79 -7.04 -3.94 -15.90
C ALA A 79 -6.95 -5.26 -16.69
N SER A 80 -7.11 -5.24 -18.02
CA SER A 80 -6.99 -6.44 -18.85
C SER A 80 -5.55 -6.94 -18.99
N SER A 81 -4.58 -6.08 -18.70
CA SER A 81 -3.14 -6.34 -18.76
C SER A 81 -2.48 -6.38 -17.38
N ALA A 82 -3.25 -6.12 -16.32
CA ALA A 82 -2.72 -6.06 -14.98
C ALA A 82 -2.17 -7.44 -14.57
N PRO A 83 -0.93 -7.51 -14.06
CA PRO A 83 -0.37 -8.78 -13.61
C PRO A 83 -1.12 -9.26 -12.37
N GLU A 84 -1.12 -10.58 -12.18
CA GLU A 84 -1.46 -11.18 -10.89
C GLU A 84 -0.56 -10.60 -9.78
N PRO A 85 -1.05 -10.52 -8.52
CA PRO A 85 -0.23 -10.09 -7.40
C PRO A 85 1.08 -10.89 -7.30
N GLY A 86 2.18 -10.21 -6.96
CA GLY A 86 3.44 -10.87 -6.65
C GLY A 86 3.36 -11.73 -5.39
N GLU A 87 4.43 -12.46 -5.04
CA GLU A 87 4.43 -13.24 -3.78
C GLU A 87 4.58 -12.37 -2.53
N PHE A 88 5.12 -11.16 -2.68
CA PHE A 88 5.30 -10.22 -1.58
C PHE A 88 5.08 -8.78 -2.01
N ALA A 89 4.79 -7.93 -1.02
CA ALA A 89 4.63 -6.51 -1.20
C ALA A 89 5.38 -5.69 -0.13
N LEU A 90 5.89 -4.53 -0.55
CA LEU A 90 6.32 -3.45 0.32
C LEU A 90 5.19 -2.42 0.39
N PHE A 91 4.58 -2.30 1.56
CA PHE A 91 3.68 -1.19 1.88
C PHE A 91 4.52 -0.04 2.45
N LEU A 92 4.36 1.16 1.90
CA LEU A 92 5.02 2.36 2.39
C LEU A 92 3.99 3.49 2.52
N GLY A 93 3.66 3.86 3.76
CA GLY A 93 2.84 5.02 4.09
C GLY A 93 3.72 6.19 4.55
N PHE A 94 3.43 7.41 4.11
CA PHE A 94 4.10 8.61 4.60
C PHE A 94 3.35 9.88 4.24
N THR A 95 3.65 10.96 4.94
CA THR A 95 3.21 12.32 4.62
C THR A 95 4.42 13.09 4.04
N PRO A 96 4.46 13.37 2.72
CA PRO A 96 5.59 14.06 2.12
C PRO A 96 5.68 15.52 2.59
N PRO A 97 6.87 16.13 2.61
CA PRO A 97 7.02 17.57 2.85
C PRO A 97 6.41 18.42 1.73
N SER A 98 6.43 17.90 0.50
CA SER A 98 5.85 18.49 -0.70
C SER A 98 5.35 17.38 -1.62
N VAL A 99 4.06 17.44 -1.99
CA VAL A 99 3.45 16.50 -2.93
C VAL A 99 4.08 16.63 -4.32
N GLU A 100 4.35 17.85 -4.76
CA GLU A 100 5.00 18.13 -6.05
C GLU A 100 6.41 17.53 -6.10
N GLU A 101 7.22 17.73 -5.05
CA GLU A 101 8.58 17.16 -4.99
C GLU A 101 8.54 15.64 -4.99
N MET A 102 7.61 15.04 -4.26
CA MET A 102 7.42 13.59 -4.23
C MET A 102 7.00 13.06 -5.61
N ILE A 103 6.10 13.74 -6.34
CA ILE A 103 5.72 13.35 -7.71
C ILE A 103 6.93 13.43 -8.64
N ALA A 104 7.67 14.55 -8.60
CA ALA A 104 8.85 14.75 -9.43
C ALA A 104 9.92 13.68 -9.19
N TRP A 105 10.17 13.33 -7.93
CA TRP A 105 11.08 12.26 -7.56
C TRP A 105 10.59 10.88 -8.07
N HIS A 106 9.31 10.56 -7.87
CA HIS A 106 8.75 9.30 -8.31
C HIS A 106 8.87 9.08 -9.82
N GLU A 107 8.45 10.07 -10.60
CA GLU A 107 8.38 9.98 -12.06
C GLU A 107 9.74 10.17 -12.72
N GLY A 108 10.58 11.06 -12.17
CA GLY A 108 11.89 11.40 -12.72
C GLY A 108 13.02 10.41 -12.37
N GLU A 109 12.91 9.69 -11.24
CA GLU A 109 13.99 8.81 -10.77
C GLU A 109 13.46 7.47 -10.23
N HIS A 110 12.60 7.53 -9.20
CA HIS A 110 12.35 6.36 -8.36
C HIS A 110 11.69 5.21 -9.10
N PHE A 111 10.64 5.48 -9.88
CA PHE A 111 9.89 4.42 -10.56
C PHE A 111 10.69 3.73 -11.66
N ALA A 112 11.62 4.43 -12.32
CA ALA A 112 12.49 3.79 -13.30
C ALA A 112 13.48 2.83 -12.63
N LEU A 113 14.09 3.24 -11.51
CA LEU A 113 14.99 2.37 -10.74
C LEU A 113 14.24 1.17 -10.14
N LEU A 114 13.03 1.40 -9.64
CA LEU A 114 12.20 0.37 -9.04
C LEU A 114 11.82 -0.71 -10.07
N ARG A 115 11.43 -0.30 -11.29
CA ARG A 115 11.16 -1.22 -12.41
C ARG A 115 12.37 -2.03 -12.86
N ALA A 116 13.59 -1.54 -12.61
CA ALA A 116 14.82 -2.25 -12.94
C ALA A 116 15.16 -3.36 -11.92
N VAL A 117 14.54 -3.35 -10.73
CA VAL A 117 14.77 -4.38 -9.72
C VAL A 117 14.26 -5.73 -10.23
N PRO A 118 15.09 -6.79 -10.26
CA PRO A 118 14.68 -8.12 -10.71
C PRO A 118 13.42 -8.59 -9.99
N GLY A 119 12.48 -9.15 -10.75
CA GLY A 119 11.22 -9.69 -10.24
C GLY A 119 10.14 -8.65 -9.97
N TRP A 120 10.37 -7.35 -10.20
CA TRP A 120 9.33 -6.32 -10.03
C TRP A 120 8.04 -6.66 -10.80
N VAL A 121 6.89 -6.52 -10.14
CA VAL A 121 5.57 -6.84 -10.69
C VAL A 121 4.76 -5.57 -10.94
N ARG A 122 4.54 -4.76 -9.89
CA ARG A 122 3.65 -3.60 -9.96
C ARG A 122 4.01 -2.55 -8.91
N THR A 123 3.69 -1.28 -9.23
CA THR A 123 3.72 -0.17 -8.28
C THR A 123 2.42 0.61 -8.37
N ARG A 124 1.79 0.84 -7.24
CA ARG A 124 0.61 1.71 -7.13
C ARG A 124 0.82 2.78 -6.06
N ARG A 125 0.35 4.00 -6.33
CA ARG A 125 0.34 5.14 -5.41
C ARG A 125 -1.09 5.58 -5.15
N PHE A 126 -1.37 5.88 -3.89
CA PHE A 126 -2.69 6.25 -3.44
C PHE A 126 -2.63 7.43 -2.46
N THR A 127 -3.69 8.23 -2.45
CA THR A 127 -3.88 9.35 -1.52
C THR A 127 -4.95 8.98 -0.50
N LEU A 128 -4.67 9.26 0.77
CA LEU A 128 -5.58 8.98 1.88
C LEU A 128 -6.86 9.83 1.75
N VAL A 129 -8.01 9.18 1.81
CA VAL A 129 -9.34 9.83 1.86
C VAL A 129 -9.74 10.03 3.31
N HIS A 130 -9.85 8.95 4.06
CA HIS A 130 -10.13 8.98 5.50
C HIS A 130 -9.62 7.72 6.18
N ARG A 131 -9.65 7.74 7.51
CA ARG A 131 -9.14 6.68 8.36
C ARG A 131 -9.97 6.57 9.64
N SER A 132 -10.10 5.36 10.16
CA SER A 132 -10.88 5.07 11.36
C SER A 132 -10.26 3.92 12.16
N GLY A 133 -10.60 3.84 13.44
CA GLY A 133 -10.12 2.78 14.33
C GLY A 133 -8.72 3.00 14.91
N LYS A 134 -8.29 2.05 15.76
CA LYS A 134 -7.06 2.15 16.56
C LYS A 134 -5.82 1.99 15.68
N GLY A 135 -4.82 2.85 15.84
CA GLY A 135 -3.57 2.82 15.05
C GLY A 135 -3.59 3.71 13.81
N SER A 136 -4.78 4.10 13.34
CA SER A 136 -4.93 4.92 12.13
C SER A 136 -4.37 6.34 12.27
N ALA A 137 -4.19 6.87 13.48
CA ALA A 137 -3.80 8.26 13.73
C ALA A 137 -2.43 8.67 13.11
N SER A 138 -1.57 7.70 12.81
CA SER A 138 -0.27 7.91 12.15
C SER A 138 -0.25 7.43 10.69
N ALA A 139 -1.42 7.19 10.06
CA ALA A 139 -1.46 6.86 8.65
C ALA A 139 -1.01 8.07 7.82
N GLY A 140 0.03 7.89 7.01
CA GLY A 140 0.51 8.91 6.08
C GLY A 140 -0.51 9.30 5.02
N GLN A 141 -0.40 10.53 4.52
CA GLN A 141 -1.26 11.06 3.44
C GLN A 141 -1.13 10.28 2.13
N VAL A 142 0.03 9.67 1.90
CA VAL A 142 0.34 8.87 0.72
C VAL A 142 0.61 7.43 1.13
N MET A 143 0.11 6.49 0.33
CA MET A 143 0.47 5.07 0.40
C MET A 143 1.03 4.62 -0.94
N LEU A 144 2.15 3.90 -0.90
CA LEU A 144 2.68 3.13 -2.02
C LEU A 144 2.56 1.65 -1.71
N LEU A 145 2.21 0.87 -2.72
CA LEU A 145 2.26 -0.58 -2.69
C LEU A 145 3.11 -1.05 -3.87
N HIS A 146 4.28 -1.61 -3.54
CA HIS A 146 5.20 -2.18 -4.50
C HIS A 146 5.18 -3.70 -4.37
N GLU A 147 4.99 -4.41 -5.47
CA GLU A 147 4.87 -5.88 -5.50
C GLU A 147 6.06 -6.44 -6.31
N TRP A 148 6.65 -7.54 -5.83
CA TRP A 148 7.58 -8.32 -6.65
C TRP A 148 7.34 -9.83 -6.50
N ALA A 149 7.98 -10.59 -7.39
CA ALA A 149 7.81 -12.03 -7.52
C ALA A 149 8.43 -12.83 -6.35
N SER A 150 9.52 -12.37 -5.73
CA SER A 150 10.12 -13.03 -4.56
C SER A 150 11.01 -12.10 -3.73
N ALA A 151 11.05 -12.27 -2.40
CA ALA A 151 11.83 -11.44 -1.49
C ALA A 151 13.34 -11.40 -1.81
N ALA A 152 13.84 -12.33 -2.63
CA ALA A 152 15.19 -12.33 -3.19
C ALA A 152 15.54 -11.01 -3.93
N SER A 153 14.55 -10.27 -4.46
CA SER A 153 14.74 -8.95 -5.05
C SER A 153 15.44 -7.96 -4.11
N PHE A 154 15.28 -8.10 -2.79
CA PHE A 154 15.86 -7.17 -1.81
C PHE A 154 17.37 -7.33 -1.60
N SER A 155 17.96 -8.40 -2.15
CA SER A 155 19.40 -8.65 -2.12
C SER A 155 20.09 -8.32 -3.45
N SER A 156 19.40 -7.65 -4.38
CA SER A 156 19.97 -7.27 -5.67
C SER A 156 20.64 -5.89 -5.63
N ASP A 157 21.69 -5.72 -6.45
CA ASP A 157 22.39 -4.44 -6.60
C ASP A 157 21.44 -3.32 -7.06
N GLU A 158 20.44 -3.64 -7.89
CA GLU A 158 19.42 -2.69 -8.35
C GLU A 158 18.54 -2.22 -7.19
N PHE A 159 18.16 -3.12 -6.27
CA PHE A 159 17.40 -2.74 -5.08
C PHE A 159 18.23 -1.84 -4.16
N GLU A 160 19.49 -2.19 -3.92
CA GLU A 160 20.43 -1.35 -3.15
C GLU A 160 20.59 0.04 -3.77
N ARG A 161 20.78 0.10 -5.09
CA ARG A 161 20.85 1.36 -5.84
C ARG A 161 19.57 2.17 -5.73
N MET A 162 18.42 1.53 -5.86
CA MET A 162 17.10 2.18 -5.78
C MET A 162 16.88 2.82 -4.39
N ILE A 163 17.27 2.14 -3.31
CA ILE A 163 17.11 2.70 -1.95
C ILE A 163 18.21 3.70 -1.57
N GLY A 164 19.36 3.65 -2.24
CA GLY A 164 20.54 4.47 -1.94
C GLY A 164 20.60 5.83 -2.62
N THR A 165 19.56 6.28 -3.34
CA THR A 165 19.62 7.57 -4.03
C THR A 165 19.56 8.75 -3.05
N PRO A 166 20.38 9.81 -3.24
CA PRO A 166 20.32 11.00 -2.39
C PRO A 166 18.94 11.69 -2.42
N TRP A 167 18.21 11.62 -3.54
CA TRP A 167 16.89 12.23 -3.64
C TRP A 167 15.87 11.50 -2.77
N ARG A 168 15.84 10.17 -2.83
CA ARG A 168 15.02 9.34 -1.94
C ARG A 168 15.33 9.64 -0.47
N GLU A 169 16.60 9.69 -0.10
CA GLU A 169 17.00 9.96 1.28
C GLU A 169 16.45 11.31 1.76
N ARG A 170 16.61 12.37 0.96
CA ARG A 170 16.09 13.71 1.31
C ARG A 170 14.57 13.72 1.49
N VAL A 171 13.81 13.14 0.55
CA VAL A 171 12.35 13.13 0.59
C VAL A 171 11.85 12.35 1.81
N LEU A 172 12.38 11.15 2.04
CA LEU A 172 11.94 10.31 3.17
C LEU A 172 12.36 10.89 4.52
N LYS A 173 13.56 11.49 4.63
CA LYS A 173 14.02 12.15 5.87
C LYS A 173 13.17 13.36 6.24
N ALA A 174 12.66 14.08 5.25
CA ALA A 174 11.77 15.22 5.47
C ALA A 174 10.28 14.84 5.60
N SER A 175 9.94 13.58 5.38
CA SER A 175 8.57 13.08 5.49
C SER A 175 8.19 12.79 6.95
N ARG A 176 6.88 12.81 7.22
CA ARG A 176 6.29 12.42 8.51
C ARG A 176 5.49 11.13 8.36
N ASP A 177 5.04 10.56 9.47
CA ASP A 177 4.10 9.43 9.47
C ASP A 177 4.61 8.23 8.66
N LEU A 178 5.93 8.04 8.65
CA LEU A 178 6.59 6.99 7.87
C LEU A 178 6.25 5.62 8.46
N GLU A 179 5.52 4.83 7.69
CA GLU A 179 5.18 3.44 7.98
C GLU A 179 5.71 2.57 6.86
N ARG A 180 6.45 1.52 7.21
CA ARG A 180 6.97 0.55 6.24
C ARG A 180 6.58 -0.84 6.69
N ARG A 181 5.92 -1.61 5.83
CA ARG A 181 5.60 -3.02 6.08
C ARG A 181 6.13 -3.94 4.99
N ILE A 182 6.71 -5.08 5.37
CA ILE A 182 6.98 -6.19 4.45
C ILE A 182 5.86 -7.20 4.62
N LEU A 183 5.22 -7.54 3.52
CA LEU A 183 3.99 -8.32 3.50
C LEU A 183 4.17 -9.52 2.57
N ASN A 184 3.83 -10.71 3.04
CA ASN A 184 3.67 -11.90 2.18
C ASN A 184 2.23 -11.98 1.72
N VAL A 185 2.01 -12.26 0.44
CA VAL A 185 0.67 -12.59 -0.05
C VAL A 185 0.22 -13.89 0.60
N TYR A 186 -0.91 -13.83 1.30
CA TYR A 186 -1.55 -15.00 1.88
C TYR A 186 -2.63 -15.53 0.93
N LYS A 187 -3.48 -14.64 0.40
CA LYS A 187 -4.59 -15.03 -0.47
C LYS A 187 -5.08 -13.87 -1.34
N VAL A 188 -5.45 -14.18 -2.57
CA VAL A 188 -6.26 -13.29 -3.44
C VAL A 188 -7.74 -13.50 -3.11
N LEU A 189 -8.45 -12.41 -2.85
CA LEU A 189 -9.87 -12.35 -2.53
C LEU A 189 -10.66 -12.00 -3.79
N SER A 190 -11.75 -12.72 -4.03
CA SER A 190 -12.62 -12.61 -5.21
C SER A 190 -14.09 -12.63 -4.81
#